data_AF-A0A9D2T2R1-F1
#
_entry.id   AF-A0A9D2T2R1-F1
#
_cell.length_a   1.000
_cell.length_b   1.000
_cell.length_c   1.000
_cell.angle_alpha   90.00
_cell.angle_beta   90.00
_cell.angle_gamma   90.00
#
_symmetry.space_group_name_H-M   'P 1'
#
loop_
_entity.id
_entity.type
_entity.pdbx_description
1 polymer ?
#
loop_
_entity_poly.entity_id
_entity_poly.type
_entity_poly.pdbx_seq_one_letter_code
_entity_poly.pdbx_strand_id
1 'polypeptide(L)'
;LDSKSLGSLCDYYNIENKSAHRAYHDALATAKLYQTLAHYFEEKDPKIFKPVQLTYKVKKPQPATPKQIAFLNNLIRKKQAKLQWNPGTITRSEASRMIDELLKG
;
A
#
# COMPACT_ATOMS: atom_id res chain seq x y z
N LEU A 1 10.69 3.09 -23.01
CA LEU A 1 9.66 3.32 -21.98
C LEU A 1 10.38 3.93 -20.78
N ASP A 2 10.11 5.21 -20.52
CA ASP A 2 10.83 5.99 -19.51
C ASP A 2 10.43 5.61 -18.07
N SER A 3 9.33 4.87 -17.90
CA SER A 3 8.90 4.28 -16.64
C SER A 3 7.99 3.08 -16.88
N LYS A 4 7.96 2.15 -15.91
CA LYS A 4 7.04 0.99 -15.87
C LYS A 4 5.81 1.25 -14.98
N SER A 5 5.55 2.51 -14.65
CA SER A 5 4.37 2.88 -13.85
C SER A 5 3.08 2.62 -14.63
N LEU A 6 1.98 2.40 -13.91
CA LEU A 6 0.66 2.20 -14.52
C LEU A 6 0.29 3.36 -15.45
N GLY A 7 0.52 4.61 -15.03
CA GLY A 7 0.25 5.79 -15.84
C GLY A 7 1.04 5.79 -17.15
N SER A 8 2.35 5.59 -17.09
CA SER A 8 3.21 5.58 -18.29
C SER A 8 2.85 4.46 -19.27
N LEU A 9 2.42 3.30 -18.77
CA LEU A 9 1.97 2.19 -19.61
C LEU A 9 0.59 2.47 -20.21
N CYS A 10 -0.32 3.06 -19.43
CA CYS A 10 -1.62 3.50 -19.95
C CYS A 10 -1.45 4.53 -21.07
N ASP A 11 -0.58 5.52 -20.90
CA ASP A 11 -0.29 6.52 -21.93
C ASP A 11 0.31 5.87 -23.18
N TYR A 12 1.28 4.95 -23.01
CA TYR A 12 1.92 4.25 -24.12
C TYR A 12 0.96 3.39 -24.95
N TYR A 13 -0.01 2.74 -24.30
CA TYR A 13 -1.01 1.90 -24.95
C TYR A 13 -2.34 2.64 -25.25
N ASN A 14 -2.39 3.96 -25.08
CA ASN A 14 -3.59 4.78 -25.27
C ASN A 14 -4.81 4.31 -24.44
N ILE A 15 -4.59 3.90 -23.20
CA ILE A 15 -5.62 3.47 -22.25
C ILE A 15 -6.06 4.66 -21.40
N GLU A 16 -7.31 5.09 -21.56
CA GLU A 16 -7.86 6.20 -20.78
C GLU A 16 -8.09 5.81 -19.31
N ASN A 17 -7.43 6.52 -18.38
CA ASN A 17 -7.69 6.46 -16.94
C ASN A 17 -8.32 7.78 -16.44
N LYS A 18 -9.66 7.87 -16.57
CA LYS A 18 -10.46 9.08 -16.26
C LYS A 18 -10.32 9.62 -14.83
N SER A 19 -9.85 8.80 -13.88
CA SER A 19 -9.67 9.20 -12.49
C SER A 19 -8.55 8.40 -11.87
N ALA A 20 -7.33 8.68 -12.33
CA ALA A 20 -6.11 8.12 -11.75
C ALA A 20 -6.07 8.29 -10.23
N HIS A 21 -5.51 7.31 -9.53
CA HIS A 21 -5.44 7.20 -8.07
C HIS A 21 -6.75 6.79 -7.38
N ARG A 22 -7.86 6.68 -8.12
CA ARG A 22 -9.08 6.04 -7.60
C ARG A 22 -8.99 4.54 -7.83
N ALA A 23 -9.09 3.77 -6.75
CA ALA A 23 -8.92 2.31 -6.76
C ALA A 23 -9.69 1.60 -7.90
N TYR A 24 -10.95 1.97 -8.12
CA TYR A 24 -11.77 1.40 -9.20
C TYR A 24 -11.21 1.69 -10.59
N HIS A 25 -10.82 2.94 -10.86
CA HIS A 25 -10.32 3.36 -12.17
C HIS A 25 -8.93 2.78 -12.44
N ASP A 26 -8.06 2.71 -11.42
CA ASP A 26 -6.76 2.07 -11.54
C ASP A 26 -6.89 0.55 -11.78
N ALA A 27 -7.84 -0.12 -11.12
CA ALA A 27 -8.13 -1.53 -11.38
C ALA A 27 -8.64 -1.77 -12.81
N LEU A 28 -9.55 -0.91 -13.30
CA LEU A 28 -10.06 -0.99 -14.67
C LEU A 28 -8.95 -0.75 -15.70
N ALA A 29 -8.12 0.27 -15.51
CA ALA A 29 -7.00 0.58 -16.39
C ALA A 29 -5.97 -0.57 -16.41
N THR A 30 -5.68 -1.15 -15.25
CA THR A 30 -4.79 -2.32 -15.11
C THR A 30 -5.35 -3.54 -15.84
N ALA A 31 -6.67 -3.79 -15.75
CA ALA A 31 -7.30 -4.91 -16.45
C ALA A 31 -7.22 -4.75 -17.98
N LYS A 32 -7.46 -3.53 -18.49
CA LYS A 32 -7.29 -3.22 -19.92
C LYS A 32 -5.84 -3.41 -20.35
N LEU A 33 -4.89 -2.89 -19.56
CA LEU A 33 -3.47 -3.03 -19.83
C LEU A 33 -3.04 -4.50 -19.88
N TYR A 34 -3.53 -5.32 -18.93
CA TYR A 34 -3.28 -6.75 -18.92
C TYR A 34 -3.78 -7.42 -20.20
N GLN A 35 -5.01 -7.11 -20.65
CA GLN A 35 -5.56 -7.63 -21.91
C GLN A 35 -4.74 -7.21 -23.13
N THR A 36 -4.31 -5.94 -23.19
CA THR A 36 -3.44 -5.44 -24.25
C THR A 36 -2.10 -6.19 -24.28
N LEU A 37 -1.49 -6.41 -23.12
CA LEU A 37 -0.24 -7.15 -23.01
C LEU A 37 -0.43 -8.63 -23.40
N ALA A 38 -1.53 -9.25 -22.98
CA ALA A 38 -1.85 -10.62 -23.36
C ALA A 38 -1.99 -10.73 -24.89
N HIS A 39 -2.73 -9.83 -25.52
CA HIS A 39 -2.89 -9.81 -26.97
C HIS A 39 -1.56 -9.79 -27.74
N TYR A 40 -0.56 -9.04 -27.27
CA TYR A 40 0.74 -8.92 -27.97
C TYR A 40 1.79 -9.96 -27.57
N PHE A 41 1.73 -10.49 -26.35
CA PHE A 41 2.83 -11.25 -25.77
C PHE A 41 2.46 -12.63 -25.25
N GLU A 42 1.16 -12.96 -25.14
CA GLU A 42 0.72 -14.27 -24.66
C GLU A 42 1.18 -15.41 -25.57
N GLU A 43 1.17 -15.22 -26.89
CA GLU A 43 1.67 -16.24 -27.82
C GLU A 43 3.16 -16.54 -27.65
N LYS A 44 3.95 -15.54 -27.22
CA LYS A 44 5.40 -15.66 -27.05
C LYS A 44 5.77 -16.28 -25.70
N ASP A 45 5.06 -15.91 -24.64
CA ASP A 45 5.23 -16.49 -23.32
C ASP A 45 3.89 -16.66 -22.57
N PRO A 46 3.15 -17.74 -22.86
CA PRO A 46 1.82 -17.96 -22.30
C PRO A 46 1.85 -18.30 -20.81
N LYS A 47 3.03 -18.58 -20.24
CA LYS A 47 3.15 -18.93 -18.81
C LYS A 47 2.96 -17.70 -17.91
N ILE A 48 3.31 -16.52 -18.38
CA ILE A 48 3.20 -15.25 -17.62
C ILE A 48 1.74 -14.83 -17.44
N PHE A 49 0.87 -15.20 -18.39
CA PHE A 49 -0.56 -14.84 -18.42
C PHE A 49 -1.47 -15.90 -17.78
N LYS A 50 -0.90 -16.97 -17.20
CA LYS A 50 -1.66 -17.98 -16.47
C LYS A 50 -1.75 -17.63 -14.99
N PRO A 51 -2.91 -17.85 -14.35
CA PRO A 51 -3.04 -17.65 -12.92
C PRO A 51 -2.11 -18.60 -12.17
N VAL A 52 -1.45 -18.08 -11.14
CA VAL A 52 -0.59 -18.84 -10.23
C VAL A 52 -1.08 -18.65 -8.79
N GLN A 53 -0.80 -19.63 -7.94
CA GLN A 53 -1.14 -19.53 -6.53
C GLN A 53 -0.45 -18.31 -5.92
N LEU A 54 -1.24 -17.36 -5.42
CA LEU A 54 -0.73 -16.20 -4.72
C LEU A 54 -0.03 -16.65 -3.44
N THR A 55 1.30 -16.58 -3.43
CA THR A 55 2.12 -16.88 -2.24
C THR A 55 2.42 -15.56 -1.53
N TYR A 56 1.48 -15.09 -0.70
CA TYR A 56 1.67 -13.88 0.10
C TYR A 56 2.30 -14.21 1.45
N LYS A 57 3.54 -13.76 1.67
CA LYS A 57 4.17 -13.81 3.00
C LYS A 57 3.77 -12.56 3.78
N VAL A 58 2.93 -12.75 4.80
CA VAL A 58 2.58 -11.68 5.74
C VAL A 58 3.87 -11.11 6.32
N LYS A 59 4.08 -9.80 6.15
CA LYS A 59 5.24 -9.13 6.74
C LYS A 59 5.14 -9.24 8.26
N LYS A 60 6.22 -9.70 8.90
CA LYS A 60 6.28 -9.74 10.36
C LYS A 60 6.08 -8.32 10.91
N PRO A 61 5.25 -8.15 11.95
CA PRO A 61 5.07 -6.85 12.57
C PRO A 61 6.43 -6.35 13.08
N GLN A 62 6.77 -5.13 12.69
CA GLN A 62 7.99 -4.47 13.13
C GLN A 62 7.72 -3.78 14.48
N PRO A 63 8.69 -3.75 15.40
CA PRO A 63 8.55 -2.99 16.63
C PRO A 63 8.35 -1.50 16.32
N ALA A 64 7.71 -0.78 17.25
CA ALA A 64 7.55 0.66 17.13
C ALA A 64 8.91 1.35 17.03
N THR A 65 8.98 2.35 16.17
CA THR A 65 10.23 3.11 16.02
C THR A 65 10.44 4.03 17.23
N PRO A 66 11.69 4.36 17.61
CA PRO A 66 11.96 5.30 18.70
C PRO A 66 11.26 6.65 18.53
N LYS A 67 11.12 7.11 17.28
CA LYS A 67 10.39 8.34 16.94
C LYS A 67 8.89 8.24 17.26
N GLN A 68 8.25 7.11 16.95
CA GLN A 68 6.84 6.88 17.27
C GLN A 68 6.62 6.80 18.79
N ILE A 69 7.51 6.11 19.50
CA ILE A 69 7.47 6.01 20.97
C ILE A 69 7.58 7.40 21.61
N ALA A 70 8.58 8.18 21.19
CA ALA A 70 8.77 9.55 21.69
C ALA A 70 7.57 10.45 21.39
N PHE A 71 7.01 10.36 20.18
CA PHE A 71 5.84 11.14 19.79
C PHE A 71 4.59 10.74 20.60
N LEU A 72 4.35 9.44 20.78
CA LEU A 72 3.23 8.93 21.58
C LEU A 72 3.33 9.37 23.04
N ASN A 73 4.52 9.30 23.65
CA ASN A 73 4.77 9.81 25.01
C ASN A 73 4.45 11.32 25.14
N ASN A 74 4.88 12.12 24.16
CA ASN A 74 4.59 13.55 24.15
C ASN A 74 3.09 13.84 24.02
N LEU A 75 2.37 13.10 23.18
CA LEU A 75 0.92 13.24 23.02
C LEU A 75 0.16 12.87 24.29
N ILE A 76 0.52 11.76 24.94
CA ILE A 76 -0.07 11.31 26.20
C ILE A 76 0.12 12.39 27.28
N ARG A 77 1.35 12.94 27.40
CA ARG A 77 1.64 14.03 28.34
C ARG A 77 0.80 15.28 28.05
N LYS A 78 0.70 15.67 26.78
CA LYS A 78 -0.03 16.88 26.36
C LYS A 78 -1.54 16.75 26.62
N LYS A 79 -2.11 15.57 26.41
CA LYS A 79 -3.55 15.31 26.59
C LYS A 79 -3.93 14.82 27.98
N GLN A 80 -2.96 14.64 28.88
CA GLN A 80 -3.17 14.02 30.19
C GLN A 80 -3.92 12.68 30.10
N ALA A 81 -3.72 11.94 29.01
CA ALA A 81 -4.40 10.68 28.77
C ALA A 81 -3.83 9.60 29.68
N LYS A 82 -4.69 8.82 30.34
CA LYS A 82 -4.26 7.61 31.06
C LYS A 82 -4.25 6.44 30.08
N LEU A 83 -3.16 6.31 29.32
CA LEU A 83 -2.98 5.19 28.39
C LEU A 83 -2.02 4.17 29.01
N GLN A 84 -2.51 2.96 29.26
CA GLN A 84 -1.68 1.84 29.66
C GLN A 84 -1.07 1.23 28.39
N TRP A 85 0.25 1.39 28.21
CA TRP A 85 0.97 0.77 27.10
C TRP A 85 2.43 0.52 27.47
N ASN A 86 3.05 -0.46 26.80
CA ASN A 86 4.47 -0.77 26.99
C ASN A 86 5.26 -0.40 25.73
N PRO A 87 6.20 0.56 25.81
CA PRO A 87 7.04 0.97 24.69
C PRO A 87 7.84 -0.14 24.02
N GLY A 88 8.22 -1.19 24.76
CA GLY A 88 9.04 -2.28 24.24
C GLY A 88 8.26 -3.37 23.49
N THR A 89 6.93 -3.39 23.59
CA THR A 89 6.12 -4.50 23.06
C THR A 89 5.23 -4.10 21.89
N ILE A 90 5.00 -2.80 21.71
CA ILE A 90 4.11 -2.33 20.65
C ILE A 90 4.77 -2.36 19.27
N THR A 91 3.97 -2.67 18.27
CA THR A 91 4.37 -2.69 16.88
C THR A 91 4.25 -1.31 16.25
N ARG A 92 4.93 -1.10 15.11
CA ARG A 92 4.87 0.13 14.32
C ARG A 92 3.42 0.53 13.98
N SER A 93 2.58 -0.44 13.66
CA SER A 93 1.18 -0.22 13.28
C SER A 93 0.29 0.05 14.49
N GLU A 94 0.58 -0.52 15.66
CA GLU A 94 -0.11 -0.18 16.91
C GLU A 94 0.23 1.23 17.35
N ALA A 95 1.52 1.60 17.33
CA ALA A 95 1.97 2.95 17.66
C ALA A 95 1.25 4.00 16.81
N SER A 96 1.19 3.79 15.48
CA SER A 96 0.48 4.70 14.57
C SER A 96 -1.02 4.80 14.89
N ARG A 97 -1.70 3.67 15.17
CA ARG A 97 -3.13 3.69 15.54
C ARG A 97 -3.38 4.49 16.82
N MET A 98 -2.57 4.26 17.85
CA MET A 98 -2.69 4.98 19.13
C MET A 98 -2.44 6.48 18.95
N ILE A 99 -1.47 6.86 18.11
CA ILE A 99 -1.21 8.25 17.75
C ILE A 99 -2.44 8.86 17.06
N ASP A 100 -3.01 8.19 16.07
CA ASP A 100 -4.16 8.69 15.31
C ASP A 100 -5.40 8.85 16.20
N GLU A 101 -5.64 7.92 17.11
CA GLU A 101 -6.73 8.01 18.11
C GLU A 101 -6.55 9.21 19.02
N LEU A 102 -5.33 9.43 19.53
CA LEU A 102 -5.02 10.58 20.37
C LEU A 102 -5.10 11.89 19.60
N LEU A 103 -4.87 11.92 18.29
CA LEU A 103 -5.01 13.14 17.48
C LEU A 103 -6.46 13.47 17.10
N LYS A 104 -7.34 12.46 17.03
CA LYS A 104 -8.75 12.63 16.69
C LYS A 104 -9.64 13.06 17.85
N GLY A 105 -9.29 12.67 19.09
CA GLY A 105 -9.88 13.24 20.31
C GLY A 105 -9.36 14.65 20.58
#